data_AF-A0A930T0G1-F1
#
_entry.id   AF-A0A930T0G1-F1
#
_cell.length_a   1.000
_cell.length_b   1.000
_cell.length_c   1.000
_cell.angle_alpha   90.00
_cell.angle_beta   90.00
_cell.angle_gamma   90.00
#
_symmetry.space_group_name_H-M   'P 1'
#
loop_
_entity.id
_entity.type
_entity.pdbx_description
1 polymer ?
#
loop_
_entity_poly.entity_id
_entity_poly.type
_entity_poly.pdbx_seq_one_letter_code
_entity_poly.pdbx_strand_id
1 'polypeptide(L)' 'MDVVKGAKTGIYLVNNKIRKLAPRECARIMGFPDNFIISNNKNIAYKQFDNSVVVNVIKFLIQSTLKQCFIKT' A
#
# COMPACT_ATOMS: atom_id res chain seq x y z
N MET A 1 -13.05 -18.14 19.99
CA MET A 1 -12.12 -17.20 19.34
C MET A 1 -12.06 -17.58 17.87
N ASP A 2 -12.71 -16.81 17.00
CA ASP A 2 -12.61 -17.03 15.56
C ASP A 2 -11.17 -16.74 15.14
N VAL A 3 -10.38 -17.79 14.95
CA VAL A 3 -9.01 -17.68 14.47
C VAL A 3 -9.10 -17.18 13.04
N VAL A 4 -8.99 -15.87 12.85
CA VAL A 4 -8.77 -15.27 11.54
C VAL A 4 -7.49 -15.91 11.02
N LYS A 5 -7.61 -16.86 10.09
CA LYS A 5 -6.46 -17.47 9.42
C LYS A 5 -5.65 -16.36 8.74
N GLY A 6 -4.62 -15.91 9.43
CA GLY A 6 -3.58 -15.07 8.88
C GLY A 6 -2.85 -15.89 7.84
N ALA A 7 -3.00 -15.52 6.57
CA ALA A 7 -2.02 -15.94 5.59
C ALA A 7 -0.69 -15.21 5.89
N LYS A 8 0.35 -15.45 5.08
CA LYS A 8 1.69 -14.85 5.19
C LYS A 8 1.73 -13.30 5.26
N THR A 9 0.59 -12.64 5.07
CA THR A 9 0.36 -11.18 5.04
C THR A 9 0.06 -10.51 6.39
N GLY A 10 0.17 -11.25 7.51
CA GLY A 10 0.02 -10.69 8.86
C GLY A 10 -1.43 -10.44 9.31
N ILE A 11 -1.63 -10.38 10.62
CA ILE A 11 -2.92 -10.08 11.29
C ILE A 11 -2.68 -9.02 12.36
N TYR A 12 -3.63 -8.10 12.51
CA TYR A 12 -3.50 -6.93 13.37
C TYR A 12 -4.57 -6.96 14.45
N LEU A 13 -4.18 -6.63 15.68
CA LEU A 13 -5.10 -6.43 16.80
C LEU A 13 -5.54 -4.96 16.81
N VAL A 14 -6.81 -4.71 16.51
CA VAL A 14 -7.38 -3.36 16.49
C VAL A 14 -8.65 -3.37 17.33
N ASN A 15 -8.72 -2.55 18.37
CA ASN A 15 -9.88 -2.43 19.27
C ASN A 15 -10.34 -3.81 19.81
N ASN A 16 -9.40 -4.59 20.35
CA ASN A 16 -9.61 -5.96 20.84
C ASN A 16 -10.16 -6.96 19.80
N LYS A 17 -10.13 -6.62 18.50
CA LYS A 17 -10.53 -7.50 17.41
C LYS A 17 -9.34 -7.81 16.50
N ILE A 18 -9.10 -9.10 16.28
CA ILE A 18 -8.10 -9.57 15.32
C ILE A 18 -8.70 -9.45 13.92
N ARG A 19 -8.02 -8.73 13.01
CA ARG A 19 -8.45 -8.60 11.61
C ARG A 19 -7.28 -8.40 10.65
N LYS A 20 -7.57 -8.54 9.36
CA LYS A 20 -6.66 -8.13 8.27
C LYS A 20 -6.82 -6.63 7.99
N LEU A 21 -5.80 -6.01 7.42
CA LEU A 21 -5.91 -4.66 6.87
C LEU A 21 -6.95 -4.65 5.74
N ALA A 22 -7.76 -3.59 5.67
CA ALA A 22 -8.67 -3.35 4.57
C ALA A 22 -7.91 -2.85 3.34
N PRO A 23 -8.42 -3.04 2.11
CA PRO A 23 -7.74 -2.58 0.90
C PRO A 23 -7.41 -1.09 0.91
N ARG A 24 -8.26 -0.25 1.51
CA ARG A 24 -8.01 1.18 1.67
C ARG A 24 -6.85 1.48 2.63
N GLU A 25 -6.69 0.68 3.68
CA GLU A 25 -5.55 0.81 4.60
C GLU A 25 -4.25 0.42 3.89
N CYS A 26 -4.26 -0.66 3.09
CA CYS A 26 -3.14 -1.02 2.23
C CYS A 26 -2.79 0.11 1.25
N ALA A 27 -3.77 0.72 0.59
CA ALA A 27 -3.56 1.85 -0.33
C ALA A 27 -2.85 3.03 0.37
N ARG A 28 -3.29 3.39 1.58
CA ARG A 28 -2.66 4.47 2.37
C ARG A 28 -1.23 4.14 2.77
N ILE A 29 -0.96 2.91 3.21
CA ILE A 29 0.40 2.45 3.54
C ILE A 29 1.32 2.57 2.32
N MET A 30 0.82 2.21 1.14
CA MET A 30 1.55 2.33 -0.12
C MET A 30 1.67 3.78 -0.63
N GLY A 31 1.06 4.77 0.04
CA GLY A 31 1.13 6.19 -0.31
C GLY A 31 0.17 6.64 -1.41
N PHE A 32 -0.85 5.83 -1.73
CA PHE A 32 -1.89 6.25 -2.67
C PHE A 32 -2.81 7.30 -2.04
N PRO A 33 -3.30 8.27 -2.83
CA PRO A 33 -4.25 9.26 -2.33
C PRO A 33 -5.59 8.61 -1.96
N ASP A 34 -6.33 9.21 -1.03
CA ASP A 34 -7.61 8.67 -0.54
C ASP A 34 -8.69 8.59 -1.63
N ASN A 35 -8.60 9.43 -2.66
CA ASN A 35 -9.48 9.42 -3.83
C ASN A 35 -9.10 8.35 -4.87
N PHE A 36 -8.05 7.55 -4.65
CA PHE A 36 -7.66 6.49 -5.57
C PHE A 36 -8.77 5.45 -5.70
N ILE A 37 -9.09 5.07 -6.93
CA ILE A 37 -10.13 4.09 -7.25
C ILE A 37 -9.58 2.69 -6.95
N ILE A 38 -10.23 1.98 -6.03
CA ILE A 38 -9.87 0.62 -5.64
C ILE A 38 -10.88 -0.34 -6.24
N SER A 39 -10.44 -1.52 -6.69
CA SER A 39 -11.35 -2.57 -7.13
C SER A 39 -12.35 -2.95 -6.04
N ASN A 40 -13.63 -3.10 -6.43
CA ASN A 40 -14.68 -3.60 -5.53
C ASN A 40 -14.40 -5.04 -5.05
N ASN A 41 -13.60 -5.80 -5.80
CA ASN A 41 -13.16 -7.13 -5.40
C ASN A 41 -11.93 -7.03 -4.50
N LYS A 42 -12.11 -7.34 -3.21
CA LYS A 42 -11.05 -7.29 -2.20
C LYS A 42 -9.83 -8.14 -2.55
N ASN A 43 -10.02 -9.33 -3.13
CA ASN A 43 -8.90 -10.22 -3.49
C ASN A 43 -8.04 -9.61 -4.61
N ILE A 44 -8.69 -9.00 -5.60
CA ILE A 44 -7.99 -8.29 -6.69
C ILE A 44 -7.28 -7.06 -6.12
N ALA A 45 -7.95 -6.27 -5.27
CA ALA A 45 -7.37 -5.09 -4.64
C ALA A 45 -6.12 -5.43 -3.81
N TYR A 46 -6.18 -6.48 -2.97
CA TYR A 46 -5.01 -6.93 -2.23
C TYR A 46 -3.87 -7.33 -3.16
N LYS A 47 -4.16 -8.09 -4.22
CA LYS A 47 -3.14 -8.48 -5.21
C LYS A 47 -2.54 -7.26 -5.93
N GLN A 48 -3.35 -6.25 -6.25
CA GLN A 48 -2.88 -5.02 -6.89
C GLN A 48 -1.93 -4.25 -5.98
N PHE A 49 -2.28 -4.09 -4.69
CA PHE A 49 -1.41 -3.38 -3.74
C PHE A 49 -0.16 -4.17 -3.36
N ASP A 50 -0.25 -5.50 -3.26
CA ASP A 50 0.87 -6.38 -2.96
C ASP A 50 1.94 -6.36 -4.05
N ASN A 51 1.51 -6.29 -5.32
CA ASN A 51 2.43 -6.15 -6.47
C ASN A 51 2.72 -4.69 -6.83
N SER A 52 2.25 -3.73 -6.04
CA SER A 52 2.45 -2.31 -6.31
C SER A 52 3.77 -1.80 -5.75
N VAL A 53 4.08 -0.54 -6.05
CA VAL A 53 5.24 0.16 -5.52
C VAL A 53 4.79 1.28 -4.60
N VAL A 54 5.57 1.56 -3.56
CA VAL A 54 5.30 2.66 -2.63
C VAL A 54 5.48 4.01 -3.35
N VAL A 55 4.39 4.74 -3.51
CA VAL A 55 4.30 5.99 -4.29
C VAL A 55 5.29 7.05 -3.77
N ASN A 56 5.44 7.13 -2.45
CA ASN A 56 6.34 8.09 -1.81
C ASN A 56 7.80 7.89 -2.25
N VAL A 57 8.26 6.64 -2.32
CA VAL A 57 9.64 6.30 -2.70
C VAL A 57 9.91 6.70 -4.15
N ILE A 58 8.96 6.40 -5.05
CA ILE A 58 9.08 6.76 -6.47
C ILE A 58 9.12 8.28 -6.66
N LYS A 59 8.33 9.03 -5.89
CA LYS A 59 8.36 10.50 -5.92
C LYS A 59 9.75 11.04 -5.56
N PHE A 60 10.36 10.53 -4.50
CA PHE A 60 11.71 10.94 -4.10
C PHE A 60 12.77 10.55 -5.13
N LEU A 61 12.66 9.35 -5.70
CA LEU A 61 13.57 8.88 -6.75
C LEU A 61 13.54 9.81 -7.96
N ILE A 62 12.35 10.12 -8.48
CA ILE A 62 12.17 11.00 -9.64
C ILE A 62 12.70 12.41 -9.36
N GLN A 63 12.41 12.96 -8.18
CA GLN A 63 12.92 14.29 -7.82
C GLN A 63 14.45 14.32 -7.78
N SER A 64 15.07 13.25 -7.28
CA SER A 64 16.53 13.14 -7.17
C SER A 64 17.17 12.97 -8.55
N THR A 65 16.60 12.14 -9.42
CA THR A 65 17.12 11.93 -10.78
C THR A 65 16.99 13.19 -11.62
N LEU A 66 15.87 13.91 -11.56
CA LEU A 66 15.70 15.18 -12.25
C LEU A 66 16.74 16.21 -11.78
N LYS A 67 16.90 16.37 -10.46
CA LYS A 67 17.91 17.28 -9.90
C LYS A 67 19.33 16.94 -10.39
N GLN A 68 19.69 15.66 -10.44
CA GLN A 68 20.99 15.20 -10.94
C GLN A 68 21.16 15.53 -12.43
N CYS A 69 20.12 15.33 -13.25
CA CYS A 69 20.16 15.62 -14.69
C CYS A 69 20.33 17.12 -14.97
N PHE A 70 19.63 17.99 -14.25
CA PHE A 70 19.71 19.44 -14.46
C PHE A 70 21.02 20.08 -13.97
N ILE A 71 21.74 19.46 -13.04
CA ILE A 71 23.04 19.97 -12.53
C ILE A 71 24.20 19.59 -13.48
N LYS A 72 24.02 18.59 -14.33
CA LYS A 72 25.07 18.07 -15.24
C LYS A 72 25.05 18.66 -16.66
N THR A 73 24.05 19.48 -17.00
CA THR A 73 24.01 20.32 -18.22
C THR A 73 24.55 21.71 -17.92
#